data_AF-A0A914CHX8-F1
#
_entry.id   AF-A0A914CHX8-F1
#
_cell.length_a   1.000
_cell.length_b   1.000
_cell.length_c   1.000
_cell.angle_alpha   90.00
_cell.angle_beta   90.00
_cell.angle_gamma   90.00
#
_symmetry.space_group_name_H-M   'P 1'
#
loop_
_entity.id
_entity.type
_entity.pdbx_description
1 polymer ?
#
loop_
_entity_poly.entity_id
_entity_poly.type
_entity_poly.pdbx_seq_one_letter_code
_entity_poly.pdbx_strand_id
1 'polypeptide(L)' 'MSIPIYGNEKYQVYDSNGATITSQIIPTFVNPGQIDNPDIAPNTLVFPADVDPLGFTTYFIAKLPSFE' A
#
# COMPACT_ATOMS: atom_id res chain seq x y z
N MET A 1 -7.72 -4.50 -0.21
CA MET A 1 -6.45 -4.88 0.42
C MET A 1 -5.82 -3.66 1.07
N SER A 2 -5.16 -3.82 2.22
CA SER A 2 -4.48 -2.74 2.96
C SER A 2 -3.08 -3.20 3.38
N ILE A 3 -2.05 -2.45 2.99
CA ILE A 3 -0.64 -2.78 3.26
C ILE A 3 0.02 -1.62 4.01
N PRO A 4 0.62 -1.84 5.20
CA PRO A 4 1.38 -0.81 5.90
C PRO A 4 2.62 -0.43 5.08
N ILE A 5 2.90 0.87 4.97
CA ILE A 5 4.08 1.40 4.27
C ILE A 5 4.84 2.38 5.15
N TYR A 6 6.16 2.33 5.06
CA TYR A 6 7.06 3.21 5.80
C TYR A 6 7.57 4.29 4.86
N GLY A 7 7.41 5.56 5.27
CA GLY A 7 7.83 6.72 4.49
C GLY A 7 6.71 7.38 3.67
N ASN A 8 7.10 8.37 2.88
CA ASN A 8 6.22 9.25 2.10
C ASN A 8 6.32 9.00 0.58
N GLU A 9 6.81 7.83 0.19
CA GLU A 9 7.03 7.53 -1.21
C GLU A 9 5.72 7.22 -1.93
N LYS A 10 5.72 7.48 -3.24
CA LYS A 10 4.59 7.15 -4.10
C LYS A 10 4.71 5.68 -4.52
N TYR A 11 3.60 4.97 -4.46
CA TYR A 11 3.53 3.57 -4.87
C TYR A 11 2.53 3.42 -6.02
N GLN A 12 2.81 2.48 -6.92
CA GLN A 12 1.89 2.03 -7.95
C GLN A 12 1.62 0.54 -7.77
N VAL A 13 0.35 0.17 -7.86
CA VAL A 13 -0.10 -1.24 -7.81
C VAL A 13 -0.38 -1.71 -9.22
N TYR A 14 0.02 -2.93 -9.53
CA TYR A 14 -0.25 -3.63 -10.78
C TYR A 14 -0.90 -4.98 -10.50
N ASP A 15 -1.81 -5.40 -11.38
CA ASP A 15 -2.31 -6.78 -11.39
C ASP A 15 -1.30 -7.77 -12.00
N SER A 16 -1.65 -9.04 -12.02
CA SER A 16 -0.80 -10.11 -12.58
C SER A 16 -0.56 -9.98 -14.09
N ASN A 17 -1.37 -9.19 -14.79
CA ASN A 17 -1.26 -8.94 -16.23
C ASN A 17 -0.48 -7.65 -16.52
N GLY A 18 -0.02 -6.94 -15.49
CA GLY A 18 0.70 -5.67 -15.60
C GLY A 18 -0.20 -4.45 -15.77
N ALA A 19 -1.52 -4.58 -15.64
CA ALA A 19 -2.44 -3.44 -15.66
C ALA A 19 -2.35 -2.66 -14.35
N THR A 20 -2.44 -1.33 -14.43
CA THR A 20 -2.41 -0.47 -13.24
C THR A 20 -3.72 -0.56 -12.47
N ILE A 21 -3.61 -0.70 -11.15
CA ILE A 21 -4.74 -0.65 -10.22
C ILE A 21 -4.73 0.70 -9.52
N THR A 22 -5.89 1.36 -9.46
CA THR A 22 -6.06 2.58 -8.67
C THR A 22 -5.83 2.27 -7.19
N SER A 23 -4.93 3.01 -6.57
CA SER A 23 -4.58 2.86 -5.17
C SER A 23 -4.55 4.22 -4.47
N GLN A 24 -4.67 4.20 -3.16
CA GLN A 24 -4.64 5.39 -2.31
C GLN A 24 -3.71 5.15 -1.13
N ILE A 25 -2.97 6.18 -0.73
CA ILE A 25 -2.19 6.19 0.51
C ILE A 25 -2.98 7.00 1.53
N ILE A 26 -3.30 6.38 2.66
CA ILE A 26 -3.98 7.02 3.77
C ILE A 26 -3.06 7.04 5.01
N PRO A 27 -3.08 8.11 5.82
CA PRO A 27 -2.37 8.11 7.10
C PRO A 27 -2.90 7.01 8.01
N THR A 28 -1.99 6.26 8.64
CA THR A 28 -2.37 5.28 9.66
C THR A 28 -2.78 6.02 10.92
N PHE A 29 -3.97 5.72 11.46
CA PHE A 29 -4.35 6.25 12.76
C PHE A 29 -3.54 5.55 13.85
N VAL A 30 -2.66 6.30 14.51
CA VAL A 30 -1.89 5.84 15.65
C VAL A 30 -2.38 6.52 16.91
N ASN A 31 -2.44 5.76 18.01
CA ASN A 31 -2.68 6.35 19.32
C ASN A 31 -1.53 7.34 19.61
N PRO A 32 -1.80 8.57 20.07
CA PRO A 32 -0.76 9.56 20.35
C PRO A 32 0.38 9.05 21.24
N GLY A 33 0.10 8.12 22.17
CA GLY A 33 1.13 7.48 23.00
C GLY A 33 2.07 6.52 22.26
N GLN A 34 1.85 6.29 20.96
CA GLN A 34 2.62 5.39 20.11
C GLN A 34 3.25 6.11 18.90
N ILE A 35 3.10 7.44 18.80
CA ILE A 35 3.59 8.24 17.66
C ILE A 35 5.11 8.11 17.47
N ASP A 36 5.86 7.93 18.55
CA ASP A 36 7.33 7.79 18.51
C ASP A 36 7.79 6.34 18.34
N ASN A 37 6.88 5.39 18.12
CA ASN A 37 7.27 4.00 17.88
C ASN A 37 7.70 3.83 16.40
N PRO A 38 8.99 3.63 16.11
CA PRO A 38 9.48 3.48 14.74
C PRO A 38 8.95 2.21 14.04
N ASP A 39 8.42 1.24 14.80
CA ASP A 39 7.83 0.01 14.27
C ASP A 39 6.40 0.18 13.79
N ILE A 40 5.82 1.38 13.88
CA ILE A 40 4.47 1.66 13.38
C ILE A 40 4.55 2.39 12.05
N ALA A 41 4.03 1.74 11.01
CA ALA A 41 3.92 2.34 9.69
C ALA A 41 3.04 3.60 9.73
N PRO A 42 3.56 4.79 9.34
CA PRO A 42 2.82 6.05 9.40
C PRO A 42 1.70 6.11 8.36
N ASN A 43 1.75 5.27 7.33
CA ASN A 43 0.85 5.27 6.20
C ASN A 43 0.39 3.85 5.85
N THR A 44 -0.76 3.75 5.19
CA THR A 44 -1.33 2.51 4.66
C THR A 44 -1.67 2.70 3.19
N LEU A 45 -1.18 1.79 2.34
CA LEU A 45 -1.58 1.67 0.93
C LEU A 45 -2.86 0.83 0.84
N VAL A 46 -3.89 1.38 0.19
CA VAL A 46 -5.20 0.73 0.01
C VAL A 46 -5.53 0.62 -1.48
N PHE A 47 -6.00 -0.55 -1.90
CA PHE A 47 -6.46 -0.82 -3.26
C PHE A 47 -7.53 -1.92 -3.29
N PRO A 48 -8.44 -1.94 -4.28
CA PRO A 48 -9.38 -3.02 -4.47
C PRO A 48 -8.64 -4.28 -4.94
N ALA A 49 -8.88 -5.40 -4.28
CA ALA A 49 -8.37 -6.71 -4.71
C ALA A 49 -9.56 -7.57 -5.13
N ASP A 50 -9.42 -8.21 -6.27
CA ASP A 50 -10.38 -9.14 -6.86
C ASP A 50 -9.75 -10.53 -6.86
N VAL A 51 -10.37 -11.45 -6.13
CA VAL A 51 -9.82 -12.78 -5.86
C VAL A 51 -10.90 -13.82 -6.12
N ASP A 52 -10.59 -14.77 -7.00
CA ASP A 52 -11.50 -15.85 -7.32
C ASP A 52 -11.85 -16.70 -6.08
N PRO A 53 -13.08 -17.22 -5.99
CA PRO A 53 -13.45 -18.14 -4.91
C PRO A 53 -12.50 -19.33 -4.85
N LEU A 54 -11.92 -19.57 -3.66
CA LEU A 54 -10.92 -20.62 -3.41
C LEU A 54 -9.63 -20.51 -4.25
N GLY A 55 -9.38 -19.35 -4.87
CA GLY A 55 -8.18 -19.06 -5.65
C GLY A 55 -7.22 -18.10 -4.94
N PHE A 56 -6.25 -17.62 -5.71
CA PHE A 56 -5.37 -16.53 -5.32
C PHE A 56 -5.11 -15.61 -6.51
N THR A 57 -4.97 -14.32 -6.25
CA THR A 57 -4.59 -13.30 -7.26
C THR A 57 -3.31 -12.62 -6.80
N THR A 58 -2.36 -12.48 -7.72
CA THR A 58 -1.08 -11.81 -7.45
C THR A 58 -1.16 -10.35 -7.85
N TYR A 59 -0.65 -9.48 -6.98
CA TYR A 59 -0.46 -8.06 -7.25
C TYR A 59 0.99 -7.67 -7.03
N PHE A 60 1.48 -6.73 -7.82
CA PHE A 60 2.82 -6.18 -7.71
C PHE A 60 2.75 -4.74 -7.21
N ILE A 61 3.59 -4.39 -6.24
CA ILE A 61 3.68 -3.04 -5.69
C ILE A 61 5.06 -2.50 -6.04
N ALA A 62 5.11 -1.40 -6.80
CA ALA A 62 6.35 -0.73 -7.16
C ALA A 62 6.43 0.64 -6.50
N LYS A 63 7.60 0.96 -5.94
CA LYS A 63 7.94 2.32 -5.52
C LYS A 63 8.23 3.15 -6.78
N LEU A 64 7.52 4.26 -6.93
CA LEU A 64 7.74 5.18 -8.04
C LEU A 64 8.96 6.07 -7.75
N PRO A 65 9.73 6.46 -8.78
CA PRO A 65 10.81 7.41 -8.61
C PRO A 65 10.26 8.75 -8.11
N SER A 66 10.91 9.32 -7.10
CA SER A 66 10.75 10.72 -6.74
C SER A 66 11.53 11.53 -7.78
N PHE A 67 10.86 12.03 -8.82
CA PHE A 67 11.48 13.04 -9.67
C PHE A 67 11.37 14.38 -8.92
N GLU A 68 12.52 14.96 -8.58
CA GLU A 68 12.62 16.34 -8.07
C GLU A 68 12.17 17.36 -9.13
#